data_AF-A0A4R5BYX0-F1
#
_entry.id   AF-A0A4R5BYX0-F1
#
_cell.length_a   1.000
_cell.length_b   1.000
_cell.length_c   1.000
_cell.angle_alpha   90.00
_cell.angle_beta   90.00
_cell.angle_gamma   90.00
#
_symmetry.space_group_name_H-M   'P 1'
#
loop_
_entity.id
_entity.type
_entity.pdbx_description
1 polymer ?
#
loop_
_entity_poly.entity_id
_entity_poly.type
_entity_poly.pdbx_seq_one_letter_code
_entity_poly.pdbx_strand_id
1 'polypeptide(L)' 'MRISLVSLVVDDYDRAIAFFVGVLGFELVEDSPSLTNDGREKRWVVVRPPAAGTGLLLAEADGERQVAAVGNQTGGR' A
#
# COMPACT_ATOMS: atom_id res chain seq x y z
N MET A 1 22.39 -6.41 -2.03
CA MET A 1 21.16 -6.46 -1.19
C MET A 1 20.39 -5.17 -1.42
N ARG A 2 19.07 -5.22 -1.62
CA ARG A 2 18.21 -4.03 -1.84
C ARG A 2 16.94 -4.14 -1.02
N ILE A 3 16.28 -3.01 -0.74
CA ILE A 3 14.95 -2.99 -0.12
C ILE A 3 13.93 -3.45 -1.18
N SER A 4 13.19 -4.52 -0.88
CA SER A 4 12.21 -5.08 -1.82
C SER A 4 10.87 -4.34 -1.79
N LEU A 5 10.33 -4.10 -0.59
CA LEU A 5 9.03 -3.46 -0.38
C LEU A 5 9.12 -2.41 0.73
N VAL A 6 8.36 -1.33 0.57
CA VAL A 6 8.10 -0.32 1.60
C VAL A 6 6.60 -0.21 1.80
N SER A 7 6.13 -0.26 3.04
CA SER A 7 4.70 -0.14 3.33
C SER A 7 4.24 1.31 3.29
N LEU A 8 3.10 1.55 2.66
CA LEU A 8 2.39 2.83 2.66
C LEU A 8 1.00 2.59 3.27
N VAL A 9 0.68 3.30 4.35
CA VAL A 9 -0.67 3.23 4.93
C VAL A 9 -1.63 4.01 4.04
N VAL A 10 -2.73 3.37 3.65
CA VAL A 10 -3.76 3.96 2.79
C VAL A 10 -5.12 3.92 3.48
N ASP A 11 -6.05 4.76 3.07
CA ASP A 11 -7.42 4.80 3.60
C ASP A 11 -8.30 3.69 3.00
N ASP A 12 -8.09 3.35 1.73
CA ASP A 12 -8.85 2.36 0.99
C ASP A 12 -7.99 1.73 -0.13
N TYR A 13 -8.05 0.41 -0.27
CA TYR A 13 -7.26 -0.29 -1.29
C TYR A 13 -7.60 0.13 -2.73
N ASP A 14 -8.87 0.18 -3.09
CA ASP A 14 -9.29 0.39 -4.48
C ASP A 14 -9.01 1.81 -4.94
N ARG A 15 -9.22 2.79 -4.05
CA ARG A 15 -8.83 4.18 -4.28
C ARG A 15 -7.33 4.31 -4.47
N ALA A 16 -6.53 3.63 -3.65
CA ALA A 16 -5.08 3.66 -3.78
C ALA A 16 -4.61 2.99 -5.07
N ILE A 17 -5.16 1.82 -5.43
CA ILE A 17 -4.86 1.12 -6.69
C ILE A 17 -5.22 2.01 -7.89
N ALA A 18 -6.42 2.60 -7.91
CA ALA A 18 -6.86 3.47 -8.99
C ALA A 18 -5.91 4.67 -9.18
N PHE A 19 -5.40 5.24 -8.08
CA PHE A 19 -4.42 6.32 -8.16
C PHE A 19 -3.05 5.84 -8.65
N PHE A 20 -2.44 4.85 -8.00
CA PHE A 20 -1.08 4.42 -8.36
C PHE A 20 -1.02 3.79 -9.75
N VAL A 21 -1.97 2.93 -10.08
CA VAL A 21 -2.00 2.21 -11.36
C VAL A 21 -2.61 3.09 -12.46
N GLY A 22 -3.80 3.64 -12.21
CA GLY A 22 -4.55 4.38 -13.23
C GLY A 22 -3.99 5.78 -13.50
N VAL A 23 -3.60 6.51 -12.47
CA VAL A 23 -3.13 7.91 -12.63
C VAL A 23 -1.61 7.98 -12.77
N LEU A 24 -0.86 7.27 -11.92
CA LEU A 24 0.61 7.33 -11.93
C LEU A 24 1.26 6.28 -12.85
N GLY A 25 0.49 5.33 -13.40
CA GLY A 25 1.00 4.33 -14.33
C GLY A 25 1.89 3.26 -13.69
N PHE A 26 1.72 2.98 -12.39
CA PHE A 26 2.41 1.88 -11.73
C PHE A 26 1.82 0.54 -12.19
N GLU A 27 2.61 -0.51 -12.08
CA GLU A 27 2.16 -1.89 -12.27
C GLU A 27 1.52 -2.39 -10.98
N LEU A 28 0.35 -3.03 -11.09
CA LEU A 28 -0.21 -3.86 -10.01
C LEU A 28 0.53 -5.19 -10.01
N VAL A 29 1.48 -5.35 -9.08
CA VAL A 29 2.34 -6.53 -9.00
C VAL A 29 1.62 -7.69 -8.31
N GLU A 30 0.83 -7.39 -7.29
CA GLU A 30 0.06 -8.38 -6.56
C GLU A 30 -1.19 -7.74 -5.95
N ASP A 31 -2.28 -8.52 -5.93
CA ASP A 31 -3.51 -8.24 -5.22
C ASP A 31 -4.14 -9.58 -4.83
N SER A 32 -3.87 -10.02 -3.60
CA SER A 32 -4.28 -11.33 -3.11
C SER A 32 -4.99 -11.24 -1.76
N PRO A 33 -5.97 -12.12 -1.47
CA PRO A 33 -6.61 -12.19 -0.16
C PRO A 33 -5.58 -12.43 0.95
N SER A 34 -5.77 -11.77 2.09
CA SER A 34 -4.92 -11.89 3.28
C SER A 34 -5.73 -11.76 4.56
N LEU A 35 -5.08 -11.95 5.70
CA LEU A 35 -5.69 -11.82 7.02
C LEU A 35 -4.81 -10.93 7.92
N THR A 36 -5.46 -10.15 8.78
CA THR A 36 -4.78 -9.54 9.92
C THR A 36 -4.32 -10.63 10.91
N ASN A 37 -3.45 -10.25 11.86
CA ASN A 37 -2.99 -11.17 12.91
C ASN A 37 -4.13 -11.69 13.82
N ASP A 38 -5.25 -10.98 13.88
CA ASP A 38 -6.47 -11.36 14.59
C ASP A 38 -7.55 -11.97 13.67
N GLY A 39 -7.23 -12.26 12.41
CA GLY A 39 -8.07 -13.06 11.51
C GLY A 39 -9.15 -12.32 10.71
N ARG A 40 -9.14 -10.98 10.71
CA ARG A 40 -10.02 -10.17 9.85
C ARG A 40 -9.48 -10.13 8.42
N GLU A 41 -10.37 -10.04 7.44
CA GLU A 41 -10.01 -10.01 6.02
C GLU A 41 -9.25 -8.72 5.68
N LYS A 42 -8.17 -8.87 4.90
CA LYS A 42 -7.34 -7.81 4.31
C LYS A 42 -6.92 -8.24 2.90
N ARG A 43 -6.19 -7.36 2.21
CA ARG A 43 -5.53 -7.69 0.95
C ARG A 43 -4.03 -7.44 1.07
N TRP A 44 -3.26 -8.30 0.41
CA TRP A 44 -1.86 -8.07 0.15
C TRP A 44 -1.74 -7.41 -1.23
N VAL A 45 -1.58 -6.08 -1.23
CA VAL A 45 -1.57 -5.28 -2.45
C VAL A 45 -0.22 -4.65 -2.67
N VAL A 46 0.44 -4.98 -3.77
CA VAL A 46 1.75 -4.42 -4.14
C VAL A 46 1.65 -3.70 -5.46
N VAL A 47 2.05 -2.43 -5.48
CA VAL A 47 2.21 -1.63 -6.70
C VAL A 47 3.67 -1.23 -6.90
N ARG A 48 4.09 -1.05 -8.15
CA ARG A 48 5.48 -0.73 -8.46
C ARG A 48 5.60 0.22 -9.65
N PRO A 49 6.43 1.28 -9.58
CA PRO A 49 6.73 2.07 -10.77
C PRO A 49 7.40 1.19 -11.84
N PRO A 50 7.15 1.44 -13.14
CA PRO A 50 7.78 0.66 -14.20
C PRO A 50 9.31 0.58 -14.05
N ALA A 51 9.88 -0.60 -14.27
CA ALA A 51 11.30 -0.89 -14.14
C ALA A 51 11.95 -0.67 -12.75
N ALA A 52 11.17 -0.31 -11.72
CA ALA A 52 11.72 -0.13 -10.37
C ALA A 52 12.09 -1.47 -9.71
N GLY A 53 13.13 -1.45 -8.86
CA GLY A 53 13.52 -2.62 -8.07
C GLY A 53 12.72 -2.81 -6.77
N THR A 54 12.04 -1.76 -6.32
CA THR A 54 11.33 -1.68 -5.03
C THR A 54 9.85 -1.39 -5.29
N GLY A 55 8.95 -2.09 -4.60
CA GLY A 55 7.50 -1.84 -4.65
C GLY A 55 6.96 -1.17 -3.40
N LEU A 56 5.74 -0.65 -3.50
CA LEU A 56 4.95 -0.20 -2.36
C LEU A 56 3.96 -1.30 -1.98
N LEU A 57 3.98 -1.72 -0.72
CA LEU A 57 2.92 -2.52 -0.12
C LEU A 57 1.86 -1.54 0.39
N LEU A 58 0.68 -1.54 -0.22
CA LEU A 58 -0.44 -0.72 0.24
C LEU A 58 -1.05 -1.44 1.44
N ALA A 59 -1.05 -0.78 2.60
CA ALA A 59 -1.58 -1.30 3.84
C ALA A 59 -2.79 -0.46 4.24
N GLU A 60 -4.00 -0.96 3.99
CA GLU A 60 -5.20 -0.24 4.41
C GLU A 60 -5.21 -0.04 5.93
N ALA A 61 -5.52 1.16 6.36
CA ALA A 61 -5.53 1.53 7.77
C ALA A 61 -6.49 0.67 8.58
N ASP A 62 -6.09 0.37 9.82
CA ASP A 62 -6.88 -0.36 10.79
C ASP A 62 -6.74 0.32 12.16
N GLY A 63 -7.79 1.03 12.55
CA GLY A 63 -7.85 1.80 13.79
C GLY A 63 -7.28 3.23 13.69
N GLU A 64 -7.60 4.03 14.71
CA GLU A 64 -7.39 5.49 14.71
C GLU A 64 -5.94 5.91 14.46
N ARG A 65 -4.97 5.17 15.02
CA ARG A 65 -3.54 5.48 14.87
C ARG A 65 -3.08 5.39 13.41
N GLN A 66 -3.55 4.38 12.68
CA GLN A 66 -3.17 4.17 11.28
C GLN A 66 -3.91 5.15 10.37
N VAL A 67 -5.19 5.42 10.65
CA VAL A 67 -5.96 6.45 9.95
C VAL A 67 -5.26 7.81 10.06
N ALA A 68 -4.77 8.18 11.25
CA ALA A 68 -4.03 9.43 11.44
C ALA A 68 -2.66 9.48 10.73
N ALA A 69 -2.13 8.34 10.28
CA ALA A 69 -0.88 8.26 9.53
C ALA A 69 -1.08 8.45 8.02
N VAL A 70 -2.30 8.26 7.49
CA VAL A 70 -2.62 8.48 6.08
C VAL A 70 -2.40 9.95 5.72
N GLY A 71 -1.58 10.21 4.70
CA GLY A 71 -1.13 11.55 4.31
C GLY A 71 -0.02 12.14 5.19
N ASN A 72 0.30 11.52 6.33
CA ASN A 72 1.34 11.96 7.26
C ASN A 72 2.46 10.92 7.43
N GLN A 73 2.71 10.11 6.39
CA GLN A 73 3.64 8.97 6.49
C GLN A 73 5.10 9.39 6.75
N THR A 74 5.46 10.64 6.44
CA THR A 74 6.83 11.17 6.56
C THR A 74 6.94 12.27 7.62
N GLY A 75 5.88 12.56 8.38
CA GLY A 75 5.88 13.65 9.36
C GLY A 75 6.01 15.04 8.74
N GLY A 76 5.47 15.25 7.53
CA GLY A 76 5.46 16.54 6.84
C GLY A 76 6.69 16.84 5.98
N ARG A 77 7.31 15.81 5.38
CA ARG A 77 8.46 15.93 4.46
C ARG A 77 8.17 15.35 3.10
#